data_AF-A0A3Q0JGC0-F1
#
_entry.id   AF-A0A3Q0JGC0-F1
#
_cell.length_a   1.000
_cell.length_b   1.000
_cell.length_c   1.000
_cell.angle_alpha   90.00
_cell.angle_beta   90.00
_cell.angle_gamma   90.00
#
_symmetry.space_group_name_H-M   'P 1'
#
loop_
_entity.id
_entity.type
_entity.pdbx_description
1 polymer ?
#
loop_
_entity_poly.entity_id
_entity_poly.type
_entity_poly.pdbx_seq_one_letter_code
_entity_poly.pdbx_strand_id
1 'polypeptide(L)'
;MAGFHVRDWWRGVAKVGGRGGAMIYVYDFNGGVWETAHMSDVRTAPARRYGHSSVLYGDKIYMYGGLKHETSPETGLTVHEVCNEVWAFDTSAKTWENITVKFEPPCQHSSPHNTSMCGPIKSAGHTATLVTSNNQIRMVVIFGHSPDYGYLNTVQEYYFGRREWSIVTTNGYPVKGGYGHSAAYDPLSQCIYVFGGFISESSSGAALSNKFYKYHPDKRTWTLLMASPHSRFLHSATLLGGIMLVFGGNTHNDSASSSGAKCYSRDLMAYDVLCDDWFSASLSSVQGDLARYGHTSVVFDGKLYIYGGFNGHMMNDLIQYTPGSCNSFKSMTSCLSVRPGIKCIWDIPSEVCYDIHGYDYKLLTSDESSQYKKCPERPRSAVFTQTQLCSSLQDCVSCASTSFNCGWCPESNQCILAVSADQETYCKVRSWVWSPSG
;
A
#
# COMPACT_ATOMS: atom_id res chain seq x y z
N MET A 1 13.85 1.96 13.73
CA MET A 1 13.43 2.47 12.41
C MET A 1 12.01 2.00 12.15
N ALA A 2 11.19 2.76 11.42
CA ALA A 2 9.78 2.51 11.04
C ALA A 2 8.81 2.07 12.16
N GLY A 3 8.03 3.02 12.67
CA GLY A 3 6.80 2.76 13.45
C GLY A 3 5.59 2.94 12.53
N PHE A 4 4.59 2.09 12.68
CA PHE A 4 3.41 2.07 11.81
C PHE A 4 2.23 2.75 12.49
N HIS A 5 1.33 3.31 11.69
CA HIS A 5 0.25 4.18 12.15
C HIS A 5 -1.09 3.50 12.13
N VAL A 6 -1.94 4.06 12.96
CA VAL A 6 -3.29 3.64 13.17
C VAL A 6 -4.20 4.86 13.04
N ARG A 7 -5.17 4.80 12.11
CA ARG A 7 -6.07 5.90 11.72
C ARG A 7 -7.30 5.94 12.64
N ASP A 8 -7.74 7.15 12.98
CA ASP A 8 -9.00 7.51 13.67
C ASP A 8 -9.01 7.52 15.20
N TRP A 9 -8.27 8.45 15.80
CA TRP A 9 -8.75 9.13 17.01
C TRP A 9 -9.08 10.57 16.65
N TRP A 10 -10.19 11.08 17.19
CA TRP A 10 -10.80 12.39 16.88
C TRP A 10 -9.88 13.62 17.10
N ARG A 11 -8.60 13.44 17.48
CA ARG A 11 -7.62 14.52 17.75
C ARG A 11 -6.15 14.20 17.44
N GLY A 12 -5.76 12.98 17.01
CA GLY A 12 -4.33 12.65 16.96
C GLY A 12 -3.93 11.37 16.21
N VAL A 13 -2.61 11.15 16.11
CA VAL A 13 -2.00 9.93 15.52
C VAL A 13 -1.08 9.26 16.53
N ALA A 14 -1.22 7.93 16.66
CA ALA A 14 -0.35 7.12 17.49
C ALA A 14 0.80 6.53 16.66
N LYS A 15 1.99 6.54 17.24
CA LYS A 15 3.18 5.83 16.76
C LYS A 15 3.49 4.70 17.73
N VAL A 16 3.58 3.49 17.19
CA VAL A 16 4.02 2.30 17.92
C VAL A 16 5.52 2.08 17.69
N GLY A 17 6.29 2.07 18.77
CA GLY A 17 7.74 1.85 18.80
C GLY A 17 8.61 3.11 18.87
N GLY A 18 9.84 2.96 19.35
CA GLY A 18 10.82 4.04 19.50
C GLY A 18 12.05 3.63 20.32
N ARG A 19 13.13 4.41 20.24
CA ARG A 19 14.37 4.17 21.02
C ARG A 19 14.28 4.78 22.43
N GLY A 20 13.38 5.75 22.64
CA GLY A 20 13.27 6.61 23.84
C GLY A 20 12.46 6.04 25.01
N GLY A 21 12.58 4.76 25.32
CA GLY A 21 11.97 4.16 26.53
C GLY A 21 10.46 3.88 26.45
N ALA A 22 9.64 4.74 25.85
CA ALA A 22 8.20 4.50 25.68
C ALA A 22 7.85 3.80 24.35
N MET A 23 6.85 2.91 24.39
CA MET A 23 6.37 2.13 23.23
C MET A 23 5.28 2.83 22.43
N ILE A 24 4.54 3.77 23.01
CA ILE A 24 3.46 4.51 22.33
C ILE A 24 3.70 6.02 22.51
N TYR A 25 3.76 6.72 21.39
CA TYR A 25 3.73 8.19 21.33
C TYR A 25 2.47 8.62 20.60
N VAL A 26 1.81 9.67 21.08
CA VAL A 26 0.60 10.22 20.47
C VAL A 26 0.88 11.66 20.08
N TYR A 27 0.58 12.02 18.84
CA TYR A 27 0.63 13.42 18.40
C TYR A 27 -0.78 14.00 18.41
N ASP A 28 -1.00 15.07 19.16
CA ASP A 28 -2.24 15.85 19.10
C ASP A 28 -2.12 16.91 17.99
N PHE A 29 -2.94 16.80 16.94
CA PHE A 29 -2.93 17.75 15.83
C PHE A 29 -3.47 19.13 16.21
N ASN A 30 -4.33 19.22 17.23
CA ASN A 30 -4.87 20.50 17.67
C ASN A 30 -3.86 21.28 18.52
N GLY A 31 -3.22 20.58 19.46
CA GLY A 31 -2.18 21.14 20.32
C GLY A 31 -0.81 21.28 19.64
N GLY A 32 -0.56 20.51 18.58
CA GLY A 32 0.75 20.47 17.90
C GLY A 32 1.85 19.85 18.75
N VAL A 33 1.50 18.93 19.67
CA VAL A 33 2.41 18.38 20.68
C VAL A 33 2.44 16.86 20.65
N TRP A 34 3.61 16.32 20.98
CA TRP A 34 3.79 14.89 21.22
C TRP A 34 3.59 14.57 22.71
N GLU A 35 2.74 13.60 22.97
CA GLU A 35 2.48 13.03 24.28
C GLU A 35 3.00 11.59 24.34
N THR A 36 3.39 11.16 25.53
CA THR A 36 3.73 9.75 25.80
C THR A 36 2.55 9.09 26.49
N ALA A 37 2.10 7.94 25.97
CA ALA A 37 1.07 7.19 26.66
C ALA A 37 1.69 6.54 27.91
N HIS A 38 1.32 7.02 29.09
CA HIS A 38 1.65 6.37 30.35
C HIS A 38 0.96 5.01 30.43
N MET A 39 1.72 3.95 30.21
CA MET A 39 1.24 2.57 30.30
C MET A 39 1.12 2.17 31.77
N SER A 40 0.04 1.48 32.12
CA SER A 40 -0.21 1.00 33.48
C SER A 40 0.73 -0.14 33.91
N ASP A 41 1.17 -0.99 32.97
CA ASP A 41 2.20 -2.00 33.20
C ASP A 41 3.09 -2.17 31.96
N VAL A 42 4.40 -1.94 32.13
CA VAL A 42 5.39 -2.09 31.04
C VAL A 42 5.73 -3.56 30.79
N ARG A 43 5.52 -4.45 31.78
CA ARG A 43 5.87 -5.88 31.67
C ARG A 43 4.93 -6.66 30.75
N THR A 44 3.73 -6.14 30.50
CA THR A 44 2.74 -6.76 29.61
C THR A 44 2.79 -6.21 28.18
N ALA A 45 3.76 -5.34 27.86
CA ALA A 45 3.92 -4.76 26.54
C ALA A 45 4.76 -5.65 25.60
N PRO A 46 4.51 -5.60 24.28
CA PRO A 46 5.35 -6.29 23.31
C PRO A 46 6.79 -5.77 23.33
N ALA A 47 7.75 -6.66 23.05
CA ALA A 47 9.15 -6.28 22.85
C ALA A 47 9.32 -5.26 21.71
N ARG A 48 10.32 -4.39 21.84
CA ARG A 48 10.69 -3.38 20.85
C ARG A 48 11.04 -4.04 19.52
N ARG A 49 10.43 -3.56 18.44
CA ARG A 49 10.59 -4.12 17.10
C ARG A 49 10.42 -3.07 16.01
N TYR A 50 10.87 -3.39 14.81
CA TYR A 50 10.63 -2.59 13.60
C TYR A 50 10.03 -3.44 12.48
N GLY A 51 9.50 -2.79 11.45
CA GLY A 51 8.89 -3.49 10.31
C GLY A 51 7.67 -4.33 10.69
N HIS A 52 7.05 -4.05 11.85
CA HIS A 52 5.70 -4.53 12.18
C HIS A 52 4.69 -3.77 11.32
N SER A 53 3.41 -4.06 11.46
CA SER A 53 2.36 -3.17 10.93
C SER A 53 1.27 -3.02 11.97
N SER A 54 0.41 -2.01 11.80
CA SER A 54 -0.64 -1.74 12.76
C SER A 54 -1.91 -1.18 12.11
N VAL A 55 -3.06 -1.45 12.71
CA VAL A 55 -4.37 -0.93 12.29
C VAL A 55 -5.22 -0.53 13.50
N LEU A 56 -6.19 0.38 13.32
CA LEU A 56 -7.16 0.72 14.38
C LEU A 56 -8.37 -0.14 14.16
N TYR A 57 -8.90 -0.68 15.24
CA TYR A 57 -10.23 -1.23 15.20
C TYR A 57 -10.93 -0.94 16.53
N GLY A 58 -12.03 -0.19 16.46
CA GLY A 58 -12.69 0.33 17.65
C GLY A 58 -11.74 1.23 18.45
N ASP A 59 -11.56 0.92 19.72
CA ASP A 59 -10.68 1.60 20.66
C ASP A 59 -9.32 0.89 20.83
N LYS A 60 -8.96 -0.04 19.93
CA LYS A 60 -7.72 -0.80 20.02
C LYS A 60 -6.83 -0.64 18.79
N ILE A 61 -5.54 -0.41 19.05
CA ILE A 61 -4.46 -0.46 18.06
C ILE A 61 -3.97 -1.91 18.00
N TYR A 62 -4.21 -2.59 16.88
CA TYR A 62 -3.66 -3.93 16.65
C TYR A 62 -2.30 -3.81 15.97
N MET A 63 -1.30 -4.53 16.47
CA MET A 63 0.05 -4.61 15.93
C MET A 63 0.36 -6.07 15.57
N TYR A 64 0.90 -6.31 14.39
CA TYR A 64 1.28 -7.64 13.93
C TYR A 64 2.72 -7.70 13.42
N GLY A 65 3.40 -8.79 13.77
CA GLY A 65 4.71 -9.17 13.25
C GLY A 65 5.85 -8.21 13.59
N GLY A 66 6.77 -8.03 12.65
CA GLY A 66 7.98 -7.23 12.78
C GLY A 66 9.20 -8.01 13.24
N LEU A 67 10.34 -7.33 13.35
CA LEU A 67 11.62 -7.87 13.79
C LEU A 67 11.97 -7.33 15.17
N LYS A 68 11.99 -8.20 16.19
CA LYS A 68 12.50 -7.90 17.52
C LYS A 68 14.02 -7.76 17.49
N HIS A 69 14.53 -6.90 18.35
CA HIS A 69 15.96 -6.73 18.58
C HIS A 69 16.23 -6.91 20.07
N GLU A 70 16.70 -8.10 20.45
CA GLU A 70 17.01 -8.43 21.83
C GLU A 70 18.50 -8.71 21.96
N THR A 71 19.16 -7.97 22.84
CA THR A 71 20.57 -8.20 23.19
C THR A 71 20.58 -8.94 24.50
N SER A 72 21.11 -10.17 24.50
CA SER A 72 21.27 -10.96 25.72
C SER A 72 22.14 -10.19 26.72
N PRO A 73 21.65 -9.96 27.95
CA PRO A 73 22.45 -9.29 28.99
C PRO A 73 23.72 -10.07 29.35
N GLU A 74 23.67 -11.40 29.22
CA GLU A 74 24.73 -12.31 29.68
C GLU A 74 25.81 -12.52 28.62
N THR A 75 25.43 -12.63 27.35
CA THR A 75 26.37 -12.93 26.25
C THR A 75 26.71 -11.72 25.39
N GLY A 76 25.98 -10.60 25.55
CA GLY A 76 26.09 -9.45 24.66
C GLY A 76 25.63 -9.72 23.22
N LEU A 77 25.17 -10.93 22.91
CA LEU A 77 24.76 -11.32 21.57
C LEU A 77 23.39 -10.72 21.26
N THR A 78 23.30 -10.06 20.11
CA THR A 78 22.03 -9.55 19.60
C THR A 78 21.38 -10.60 18.72
N VAL A 79 20.16 -11.01 19.11
CA VAL A 79 19.32 -11.92 18.34
C VAL A 79 18.22 -11.12 17.64
N HIS A 80 18.08 -11.38 16.35
CA HIS A 80 17.03 -10.83 15.51
C HIS A 80 15.95 -11.89 15.29
N GLU A 81 14.73 -11.63 15.77
CA GLU A 81 13.62 -12.57 15.63
C GLU A 81 12.47 -11.94 14.85
N VAL A 82 12.06 -12.58 13.75
CA VAL A 82 10.84 -12.20 13.03
C VAL A 82 9.64 -12.80 13.73
N CYS A 83 8.65 -11.97 14.02
CA CYS A 83 7.51 -12.33 14.84
C CYS A 83 6.26 -12.61 14.01
N ASN A 84 5.33 -13.34 14.61
CA ASN A 84 3.98 -13.58 14.11
C ASN A 84 2.89 -13.27 15.14
N GLU A 85 3.26 -12.70 16.28
CA GLU A 85 2.35 -12.32 17.36
C GLU A 85 1.39 -11.20 16.90
N VAL A 86 0.15 -11.26 17.38
CA VAL A 86 -0.83 -10.17 17.27
C VAL A 86 -1.02 -9.56 18.65
N TRP A 87 -0.71 -8.28 18.79
CA TRP A 87 -0.88 -7.52 20.02
C TRP A 87 -1.97 -6.48 19.83
N ALA A 88 -2.77 -6.21 20.87
CA ALA A 88 -3.73 -5.11 20.87
C ALA A 88 -3.42 -4.15 22.01
N PHE A 89 -3.31 -2.86 21.70
CA PHE A 89 -3.22 -1.79 22.68
C PHE A 89 -4.56 -1.11 22.82
N ASP A 90 -5.15 -1.21 24.00
CA ASP A 90 -6.37 -0.50 24.36
C ASP A 90 -6.06 0.97 24.59
N THR A 91 -6.62 1.84 23.75
CA THR A 91 -6.31 3.27 23.77
C THR A 91 -6.96 4.01 24.95
N SER A 92 -8.07 3.46 25.49
CA SER A 92 -8.75 3.99 26.67
C SER A 92 -8.06 3.53 27.95
N ALA A 93 -7.82 2.23 28.09
CA ALA A 93 -7.20 1.63 29.27
C ALA A 93 -5.67 1.78 29.30
N LYS A 94 -5.05 2.09 28.15
CA LYS A 94 -3.59 2.18 27.96
C LYS A 94 -2.85 0.88 28.33
N THR A 95 -3.46 -0.25 28.01
CA THR A 95 -2.95 -1.60 28.31
C THR A 95 -2.73 -2.42 27.04
N TRP A 96 -1.69 -3.26 27.04
CA TRP A 96 -1.45 -4.24 25.98
C TRP A 96 -2.07 -5.60 26.32
N GLU A 97 -2.59 -6.27 25.30
CA GLU A 97 -3.08 -7.65 25.33
C GLU A 97 -2.38 -8.44 24.21
N ASN A 98 -1.83 -9.62 24.53
CA ASN A 98 -1.40 -10.57 23.52
C ASN A 98 -2.62 -11.36 23.04
N ILE A 99 -2.98 -11.21 21.78
CA ILE A 99 -4.21 -11.77 21.24
C ILE A 99 -4.00 -13.24 20.86
N THR A 100 -4.75 -14.12 21.50
CA THR A 100 -4.86 -15.51 21.04
C THR A 100 -5.64 -15.57 19.74
N VAL A 101 -5.00 -16.11 18.70
CA VAL A 101 -5.54 -16.21 17.35
C VAL A 101 -5.97 -17.65 17.05
N LYS A 102 -7.15 -17.81 16.46
CA LYS A 102 -7.67 -19.09 15.95
C LYS A 102 -7.32 -19.24 14.47
N PHE A 103 -6.94 -20.44 14.05
CA PHE A 103 -6.72 -20.80 12.64
C PHE A 103 -6.99 -22.28 12.44
N GLU A 104 -7.40 -22.68 11.23
CA GLU A 104 -7.77 -24.07 10.93
C GLU A 104 -6.55 -24.99 10.85
N PRO A 105 -6.53 -26.13 11.59
CA PRO A 105 -5.59 -27.23 11.38
C PRO A 105 -5.91 -28.01 10.07
N PRO A 106 -4.97 -28.74 9.46
CA PRO A 106 -3.71 -29.21 10.03
C PRO A 106 -2.47 -28.36 9.68
N CYS A 107 -1.85 -27.79 10.71
CA CYS A 107 -0.49 -27.23 10.68
C CYS A 107 0.60 -28.32 10.81
N GLN A 108 0.45 -29.46 10.12
CA GLN A 108 1.38 -30.57 10.27
C GLN A 108 2.67 -30.29 9.49
N HIS A 109 3.66 -29.71 10.16
CA HIS A 109 5.05 -29.58 9.69
C HIS A 109 5.79 -30.94 9.55
N SER A 110 5.08 -32.07 9.71
CA SER A 110 5.65 -33.41 9.81
C SER A 110 5.55 -34.24 8.53
N SER A 111 5.07 -33.67 7.42
CA SER A 111 5.11 -34.34 6.10
C SER A 111 6.01 -33.57 5.13
N PRO A 112 7.07 -34.19 4.57
CA PRO A 112 7.91 -33.58 3.54
C PRO A 112 7.17 -33.30 2.22
N HIS A 113 5.88 -33.64 2.13
CA HIS A 113 5.06 -33.50 0.92
C HIS A 113 3.79 -32.64 1.08
N ASN A 114 3.54 -32.02 2.24
CA ASN A 114 2.40 -31.11 2.40
C ASN A 114 2.81 -29.79 3.07
N THR A 115 3.08 -28.78 2.25
CA THR A 115 3.61 -27.46 2.62
C THR A 115 2.52 -26.39 2.78
N SER A 116 1.37 -26.74 3.36
CA SER A 116 0.31 -25.73 3.56
C SER A 116 0.77 -24.73 4.63
N MET A 117 1.03 -23.49 4.22
CA MET A 117 1.25 -22.39 5.15
C MET A 117 0.02 -22.24 6.04
N CYS A 118 0.22 -22.06 7.35
CA CYS A 118 -0.88 -22.02 8.29
C CYS A 118 -0.63 -21.02 9.43
N GLY A 119 -1.72 -20.50 9.97
CA GLY A 119 -1.71 -19.49 11.04
C GLY A 119 -1.06 -18.17 10.62
N PRO A 120 -0.82 -17.28 11.60
CA PRO A 120 -0.04 -16.07 11.37
C PRO A 120 1.40 -16.44 11.02
N ILE A 121 1.82 -16.10 9.81
CA ILE A 121 3.19 -16.35 9.33
C ILE A 121 4.14 -15.39 10.06
N LYS A 122 5.39 -15.80 10.33
CA LYS A 122 6.42 -14.85 10.76
C LYS A 122 6.67 -13.84 9.65
N SER A 123 6.38 -12.57 9.89
CA SER A 123 6.48 -11.55 8.84
C SER A 123 7.02 -10.22 9.34
N ALA A 124 7.98 -9.67 8.60
CA ALA A 124 8.49 -8.30 8.78
C ALA A 124 8.49 -7.54 7.44
N GLY A 125 8.31 -6.22 7.51
CA GLY A 125 8.24 -5.32 6.34
C GLY A 125 7.05 -5.58 5.42
N HIS A 126 5.99 -6.15 5.99
CA HIS A 126 4.67 -6.26 5.38
C HIS A 126 3.86 -4.98 5.61
N THR A 127 2.72 -4.87 4.94
CA THR A 127 1.73 -3.83 5.23
C THR A 127 0.47 -4.47 5.81
N ALA A 128 -0.22 -3.74 6.70
CA ALA A 128 -1.54 -4.11 7.18
C ALA A 128 -2.52 -2.98 6.91
N THR A 129 -3.72 -3.34 6.51
CA THR A 129 -4.78 -2.42 6.13
C THR A 129 -6.09 -2.86 6.78
N LEU A 130 -6.80 -1.91 7.40
CA LEU A 130 -8.17 -2.15 7.84
C LEU A 130 -9.10 -2.09 6.64
N VAL A 131 -9.81 -3.19 6.37
CA VAL A 131 -10.81 -3.25 5.29
C VAL A 131 -12.18 -3.44 5.92
N THR A 132 -13.11 -2.57 5.55
CA THR A 132 -14.53 -2.69 5.88
C THR A 132 -15.30 -2.93 4.61
N SER A 133 -15.81 -4.15 4.42
CA SER A 133 -16.65 -4.48 3.27
C SER A 133 -17.70 -5.52 3.64
N ASN A 134 -18.91 -5.39 3.06
CA ASN A 134 -20.04 -6.30 3.29
C ASN A 134 -20.31 -6.58 4.78
N ASN A 135 -20.26 -5.54 5.63
CA ASN A 135 -20.40 -5.63 7.09
C ASN A 135 -19.35 -6.51 7.81
N GLN A 136 -18.27 -6.87 7.12
CA GLN A 136 -17.12 -7.55 7.71
C GLN A 136 -15.96 -6.57 7.81
N ILE A 137 -15.40 -6.47 9.01
CA ILE A 137 -14.21 -5.69 9.29
C ILE A 137 -13.07 -6.67 9.54
N ARG A 138 -12.01 -6.53 8.76
CA ARG A 138 -10.83 -7.41 8.83
C ARG A 138 -9.55 -6.62 8.60
N MET A 139 -8.48 -7.10 9.20
CA MET A 139 -7.13 -6.64 8.88
C MET A 139 -6.60 -7.50 7.73
N VAL A 140 -6.25 -6.86 6.62
CA VAL A 140 -5.61 -7.51 5.46
C VAL A 140 -4.12 -7.21 5.53
N VAL A 141 -3.31 -8.27 5.59
CA VAL A 141 -1.85 -8.20 5.62
C VAL A 141 -1.29 -8.71 4.30
N ILE A 142 -0.41 -7.92 3.68
CA ILE A 142 0.14 -8.19 2.36
C ILE A 142 1.66 -8.34 2.45
N PHE A 143 2.15 -9.46 1.92
CA PHE A 143 3.57 -9.78 1.73
C PHE A 143 4.43 -9.75 3.01
N GLY A 144 5.69 -9.33 2.90
CA GLY A 144 6.70 -9.31 3.95
C GLY A 144 7.79 -10.38 3.76
N HIS A 145 8.69 -10.46 4.72
CA HIS A 145 9.76 -11.46 4.76
C HIS A 145 9.57 -12.40 5.95
N SER A 146 9.64 -13.71 5.68
CA SER A 146 9.67 -14.78 6.68
C SER A 146 11.03 -15.48 6.67
N PRO A 147 11.63 -15.79 7.83
CA PRO A 147 12.81 -16.66 7.91
C PRO A 147 12.57 -18.05 7.31
N ASP A 148 11.32 -18.54 7.39
CA ASP A 148 10.95 -19.90 7.01
C ASP A 148 10.59 -20.02 5.52
N TYR A 149 10.14 -18.92 4.90
CA TYR A 149 9.58 -18.91 3.54
C TYR A 149 10.21 -17.87 2.60
N GLY A 150 11.14 -17.02 3.08
CA GLY A 150 11.71 -15.92 2.33
C GLY A 150 10.71 -14.78 2.07
N TYR A 151 10.76 -14.18 0.89
CA TYR A 151 9.82 -13.12 0.49
C TYR A 151 8.42 -13.70 0.24
N LEU A 152 7.46 -13.30 1.07
CA LEU A 152 6.08 -13.74 1.02
C LEU A 152 5.33 -13.01 -0.10
N ASN A 153 4.60 -13.76 -0.93
CA ASN A 153 3.62 -13.24 -1.89
C ASN A 153 2.17 -13.50 -1.45
N THR A 154 1.97 -13.88 -0.19
CA THR A 154 0.67 -14.25 0.37
C THR A 154 -0.11 -13.03 0.87
N VAL A 155 -1.44 -13.21 0.92
CA VAL A 155 -2.35 -12.32 1.64
C VAL A 155 -2.90 -13.06 2.85
N GLN A 156 -2.83 -12.42 4.02
CA GLN A 156 -3.33 -12.95 5.27
C GLN A 156 -4.46 -12.05 5.79
N GLU A 157 -5.54 -12.64 6.27
CA GLU A 157 -6.71 -11.92 6.79
C GLU A 157 -6.94 -12.27 8.26
N TYR A 158 -7.09 -11.24 9.10
CA TYR A 158 -7.48 -11.38 10.49
C TYR A 158 -8.88 -10.79 10.73
N TYR A 159 -9.79 -11.64 11.21
CA TYR A 159 -11.19 -11.30 11.49
C TYR A 159 -11.36 -10.98 12.97
N PHE A 160 -11.52 -9.70 13.31
CA PHE A 160 -11.57 -9.22 14.69
C PHE A 160 -12.68 -9.87 15.52
N GLY A 161 -13.90 -9.96 14.97
CA GLY A 161 -15.07 -10.46 15.70
C GLY A 161 -14.96 -11.93 16.13
N ARG A 162 -14.22 -12.75 15.37
CA ARG A 162 -14.03 -14.18 15.67
C ARG A 162 -12.63 -14.51 16.21
N ARG A 163 -11.71 -13.55 16.14
CA ARG A 163 -10.26 -13.72 16.38
C ARG A 163 -9.65 -14.82 15.50
N GLU A 164 -10.10 -14.90 14.25
CA GLU A 164 -9.67 -15.91 13.28
C GLU A 164 -8.64 -15.35 12.30
N TRP A 165 -7.63 -16.14 11.96
CA TRP A 165 -6.61 -15.83 10.97
C TRP A 165 -6.66 -16.84 9.84
N SER A 166 -6.62 -16.33 8.61
CA SER A 166 -6.69 -17.13 7.41
C SER A 166 -5.66 -16.64 6.39
N ILE A 167 -4.96 -17.56 5.74
CA ILE A 167 -4.15 -17.27 4.57
C ILE A 167 -5.04 -17.53 3.36
N VAL A 168 -5.28 -16.50 2.55
CA VAL A 168 -6.28 -16.58 1.49
C VAL A 168 -5.65 -16.87 0.14
N THR A 169 -6.27 -17.76 -0.62
CA THR A 169 -5.94 -17.97 -2.03
C THR A 169 -6.39 -16.76 -2.83
N THR A 170 -5.48 -16.21 -3.63
CA THR A 170 -5.74 -15.06 -4.49
C THR A 170 -5.73 -15.47 -5.95
N ASN A 171 -6.52 -14.76 -6.76
CA ASN A 171 -6.62 -14.96 -8.21
C ASN A 171 -6.17 -13.70 -8.96
N GLY A 172 -6.15 -13.77 -10.29
CA GLY A 172 -5.76 -12.65 -11.14
C GLY A 172 -4.25 -12.60 -11.35
N TYR A 173 -3.67 -11.40 -11.38
CA TYR A 173 -2.27 -11.22 -11.74
C TYR A 173 -1.32 -11.96 -10.77
N PRO A 174 -0.36 -12.77 -11.25
CA PRO A 174 0.59 -13.48 -10.40
C PRO A 174 1.61 -12.52 -9.79
N VAL A 175 1.27 -12.00 -8.61
CA VAL A 175 2.12 -11.02 -7.91
C VAL A 175 3.40 -11.64 -7.39
N LYS A 176 4.49 -10.88 -7.51
CA LYS A 176 5.74 -11.17 -6.83
C LYS A 176 5.74 -10.44 -5.49
N GLY A 177 5.80 -11.22 -4.43
CA GLY A 177 5.86 -10.73 -3.06
C GLY A 177 7.20 -10.11 -2.70
N GLY A 178 7.22 -9.33 -1.62
CA GLY A 178 8.42 -8.59 -1.24
C GLY A 178 8.36 -7.91 0.12
N TYR A 179 9.44 -7.21 0.43
CA TYR A 179 9.68 -6.50 1.67
C TYR A 179 9.71 -4.98 1.46
N GLY A 180 9.15 -4.22 2.41
CA GLY A 180 9.28 -2.75 2.43
C GLY A 180 8.54 -2.05 1.30
N HIS A 181 7.48 -2.68 0.77
CA HIS A 181 6.49 -2.02 -0.07
C HIS A 181 5.59 -1.13 0.80
N SER A 182 4.81 -0.26 0.15
CA SER A 182 3.76 0.50 0.82
C SER A 182 2.39 0.07 0.28
N ALA A 183 1.35 0.27 1.08
CA ALA A 183 -0.02 -0.01 0.69
C ALA A 183 -0.96 1.10 1.15
N ALA A 184 -1.94 1.44 0.31
CA ALA A 184 -2.96 2.43 0.62
C ALA A 184 -4.35 1.88 0.27
N TYR A 185 -5.28 2.00 1.21
CA TYR A 185 -6.69 1.65 0.97
C TYR A 185 -7.46 2.83 0.41
N ASP A 186 -8.21 2.56 -0.65
CA ASP A 186 -9.18 3.50 -1.16
C ASP A 186 -10.60 3.08 -0.75
N PRO A 187 -11.28 3.86 0.10
CA PRO A 187 -12.65 3.54 0.48
C PRO A 187 -13.65 3.71 -0.68
N LEU A 188 -13.33 4.48 -1.72
CA LEU A 188 -14.22 4.69 -2.86
C LEU A 188 -14.24 3.47 -3.78
N SER A 189 -13.06 3.00 -4.21
CA SER A 189 -12.93 1.78 -5.02
C SER A 189 -12.95 0.48 -4.20
N GLN A 190 -12.90 0.57 -2.87
CA GLN A 190 -12.77 -0.55 -1.93
C GLN A 190 -11.57 -1.46 -2.23
N CYS A 191 -10.52 -0.91 -2.83
CA CYS A 191 -9.32 -1.64 -3.22
C CYS A 191 -8.10 -1.20 -2.40
N ILE A 192 -7.13 -2.11 -2.27
CA ILE A 192 -5.80 -1.82 -1.71
C ILE A 192 -4.82 -1.66 -2.86
N TYR A 193 -4.11 -0.54 -2.88
CA TYR A 193 -3.07 -0.23 -3.84
C TYR A 193 -1.71 -0.52 -3.22
N VAL A 194 -0.88 -1.35 -3.88
CA VAL A 194 0.38 -1.86 -3.34
C VAL A 194 1.53 -1.46 -4.27
N PHE A 195 2.49 -0.70 -3.75
CA PHE A 195 3.56 -0.10 -4.55
C PHE A 195 4.97 -0.49 -4.09
N GLY A 196 5.79 -0.87 -5.06
CA GLY A 196 7.23 -0.97 -4.94
C GLY A 196 7.69 -2.06 -3.97
N GLY A 197 8.73 -1.75 -3.21
CA GLY A 197 9.38 -2.70 -2.33
C GLY A 197 10.50 -3.49 -3.00
N PHE A 198 11.13 -4.35 -2.22
CA PHE A 198 12.16 -5.28 -2.67
C PHE A 198 11.51 -6.64 -2.94
N ILE A 199 11.49 -7.06 -4.20
CA ILE A 199 10.79 -8.28 -4.65
C ILE A 199 11.79 -9.37 -5.04
N SER A 200 11.37 -10.63 -4.91
CA SER A 200 12.15 -11.77 -5.42
C SER A 200 11.97 -11.87 -6.93
N GLU A 201 13.02 -11.63 -7.72
CA GLU A 201 12.94 -11.76 -9.18
C GLU A 201 13.26 -13.18 -9.66
N SER A 202 14.27 -13.82 -9.05
CA SER A 202 14.74 -15.17 -9.33
C SER A 202 15.04 -15.94 -8.03
N SER A 203 15.50 -17.19 -8.14
CA SER A 203 15.87 -18.04 -7.00
C SER A 203 17.07 -17.52 -6.19
N SER A 204 17.86 -16.60 -6.74
CA SER A 204 19.06 -16.04 -6.12
C SER A 204 19.15 -14.52 -6.14
N GLY A 205 18.21 -13.84 -6.82
CA GLY A 205 18.23 -12.40 -7.02
C GLY A 205 16.96 -11.72 -6.53
N ALA A 206 17.13 -10.68 -5.74
CA ALA A 206 16.06 -9.78 -5.32
C ALA A 206 16.38 -8.36 -5.81
N ALA A 207 15.34 -7.64 -6.22
CA ALA A 207 15.46 -6.38 -6.95
C ALA A 207 14.45 -5.35 -6.47
N LEU A 208 14.78 -4.08 -6.70
CA LEU A 208 13.86 -2.98 -6.45
C LEU A 208 12.73 -2.96 -7.48
N SER A 209 11.50 -3.00 -6.98
CA SER A 209 10.32 -2.97 -7.83
C SER A 209 9.81 -1.56 -8.07
N ASN A 210 9.41 -1.29 -9.31
CA ASN A 210 8.51 -0.20 -9.68
C ASN A 210 7.08 -0.69 -9.99
N LYS A 211 6.82 -1.98 -9.76
CA LYS A 211 5.50 -2.57 -10.04
C LYS A 211 4.46 -2.01 -9.09
N PHE A 212 3.26 -1.91 -9.62
CA PHE A 212 2.12 -1.37 -8.91
C PHE A 212 0.90 -2.26 -9.10
N TYR A 213 0.28 -2.61 -7.99
CA TYR A 213 -0.79 -3.60 -7.97
C TYR A 213 -2.04 -3.03 -7.31
N LYS A 214 -3.20 -3.45 -7.80
CA LYS A 214 -4.49 -3.30 -7.15
C LYS A 214 -4.93 -4.65 -6.62
N TYR A 215 -5.30 -4.70 -5.34
CA TYR A 215 -5.92 -5.86 -4.72
C TYR A 215 -7.36 -5.54 -4.36
N HIS A 216 -8.30 -6.35 -4.84
CA HIS A 216 -9.69 -6.28 -4.43
C HIS A 216 -9.92 -7.27 -3.27
N PRO A 217 -10.13 -6.83 -2.03
CA PRO A 217 -10.17 -7.72 -0.87
C PRO A 217 -11.29 -8.76 -0.91
N ASP A 218 -12.50 -8.41 -1.36
CA ASP A 218 -13.62 -9.37 -1.35
C ASP A 218 -13.54 -10.39 -2.47
N LYS A 219 -13.09 -9.97 -3.67
CA LYS A 219 -12.86 -10.86 -4.81
C LYS A 219 -11.52 -11.59 -4.72
N ARG A 220 -10.65 -11.20 -3.77
CA ARG A 220 -9.28 -11.69 -3.60
C ARG A 220 -8.49 -11.70 -4.91
N THR A 221 -8.70 -10.68 -5.73
CA THR A 221 -8.19 -10.62 -7.09
C THR A 221 -7.14 -9.52 -7.21
N TRP A 222 -6.01 -9.85 -7.82
CA TRP A 222 -4.94 -8.93 -8.15
C TRP A 222 -5.07 -8.40 -9.58
N THR A 223 -4.81 -7.12 -9.77
CA THR A 223 -4.71 -6.47 -11.07
C THR A 223 -3.39 -5.71 -11.16
N LEU A 224 -2.64 -5.89 -12.25
CA LEU A 224 -1.46 -5.08 -12.54
C LEU A 224 -1.88 -3.71 -13.07
N LEU A 225 -1.34 -2.66 -12.46
CA LEU A 225 -1.56 -1.26 -12.83
C LEU A 225 -0.36 -0.70 -13.61
N MET A 226 -0.48 0.54 -14.09
CA MET A 226 0.65 1.23 -14.69
C MET A 226 1.82 1.34 -13.71
N ALA A 227 2.99 0.84 -14.13
CA ALA A 227 4.19 0.86 -13.32
C ALA A 227 4.69 2.29 -13.10
N SER A 228 5.31 2.51 -11.94
CA SER A 228 5.95 3.78 -11.64
C SER A 228 7.18 3.99 -12.55
N PRO A 229 7.50 5.23 -12.94
CA PRO A 229 8.77 5.55 -13.61
C PRO A 229 10.01 5.19 -12.79
N HIS A 230 9.90 5.12 -11.46
CA HIS A 230 11.03 4.86 -10.56
C HIS A 230 10.72 3.77 -9.53
N SER A 231 11.65 2.83 -9.35
CA SER A 231 11.60 1.80 -8.31
C SER A 231 12.02 2.35 -6.96
N ARG A 232 11.37 1.88 -5.88
CA ARG A 232 11.73 2.28 -4.50
C ARG A 232 11.19 1.33 -3.43
N PHE A 233 11.83 1.32 -2.27
CA PHE A 233 11.36 0.61 -1.06
C PHE A 233 11.51 1.49 0.19
N LEU A 234 10.82 1.11 1.28
CA LEU A 234 10.75 1.88 2.53
C LEU A 234 10.33 3.35 2.32
N HIS A 235 9.51 3.59 1.30
CA HIS A 235 8.78 4.83 1.09
C HIS A 235 7.45 4.76 1.85
N SER A 236 6.80 5.91 2.01
CA SER A 236 5.41 5.94 2.47
C SER A 236 4.48 6.19 1.29
N ALA A 237 3.29 5.59 1.32
CA ALA A 237 2.21 5.89 0.38
C ALA A 237 0.92 6.11 1.16
N THR A 238 0.19 7.17 0.83
CA THR A 238 -1.09 7.46 1.47
C THR A 238 -2.05 8.06 0.46
N LEU A 239 -3.32 7.63 0.54
CA LEU A 239 -4.37 8.15 -0.32
C LEU A 239 -4.95 9.44 0.28
N LEU A 240 -5.00 10.48 -0.56
CA LEU A 240 -5.59 11.78 -0.26
C LEU A 240 -6.49 12.21 -1.43
N GLY A 241 -7.80 12.24 -1.22
CA GLY A 241 -8.78 12.71 -2.21
C GLY A 241 -8.62 12.08 -3.59
N GLY A 242 -8.56 10.75 -3.69
CA GLY A 242 -8.45 10.00 -4.96
C GLY A 242 -7.05 9.99 -5.59
N ILE A 243 -6.05 10.66 -4.98
CA ILE A 243 -4.66 10.63 -5.39
C ILE A 243 -3.84 9.87 -4.36
N MET A 244 -3.04 8.90 -4.78
CA MET A 244 -2.07 8.23 -3.92
C MET A 244 -0.76 9.02 -3.95
N LEU A 245 -0.40 9.61 -2.83
CA LEU A 245 0.85 10.35 -2.65
C LEU A 245 1.92 9.41 -2.12
N VAL A 246 3.05 9.32 -2.81
CA VAL A 246 4.20 8.49 -2.48
C VAL A 246 5.40 9.38 -2.22
N PHE A 247 5.93 9.34 -1.00
CA PHE A 247 7.01 10.22 -0.58
C PHE A 247 8.27 9.45 -0.22
N GLY A 248 9.42 9.98 -0.68
CA GLY A 248 10.76 9.52 -0.33
C GLY A 248 11.01 8.04 -0.60
N GLY A 249 11.72 7.38 0.30
CA GLY A 249 12.16 5.99 0.15
C GLY A 249 13.57 5.87 -0.42
N ASN A 250 14.03 4.63 -0.51
CA ASN A 250 15.34 4.30 -1.05
C ASN A 250 15.19 3.84 -2.51
N THR A 251 15.93 4.51 -3.39
CA THR A 251 15.94 4.33 -4.85
C THR A 251 17.28 3.76 -5.35
N HIS A 252 18.21 3.42 -4.46
CA HIS A 252 19.55 2.99 -4.83
C HIS A 252 19.55 1.51 -5.25
N ASN A 253 20.08 1.25 -6.43
CA ASN A 253 20.32 -0.11 -6.90
C ASN A 253 21.84 -0.37 -6.91
N ASP A 254 22.31 -1.26 -6.02
CA ASP A 254 23.73 -1.56 -5.81
C ASP A 254 24.44 -2.14 -7.04
N SER A 255 23.71 -2.45 -8.13
CA SER A 255 24.26 -2.98 -9.39
C SER A 255 24.97 -1.95 -10.28
N ALA A 256 24.87 -0.65 -9.99
CA ALA A 256 25.55 0.39 -10.75
C ALA A 256 26.66 1.03 -9.91
N SER A 257 27.90 0.92 -10.37
CA SER A 257 29.06 1.66 -9.86
C SER A 257 28.75 3.15 -9.83
N SER A 258 28.28 3.66 -8.69
CA SER A 258 27.89 5.04 -8.50
C SER A 258 28.55 5.60 -7.25
N SER A 259 29.75 6.13 -7.44
CA SER A 259 30.39 7.01 -6.47
C SER A 259 29.51 8.24 -6.26
N GLY A 260 28.71 8.25 -5.18
CA GLY A 260 28.04 9.45 -4.66
C GLY A 260 26.52 9.54 -4.81
N ALA A 261 25.79 8.48 -5.18
CA ALA A 261 24.33 8.51 -5.18
C ALA A 261 23.78 8.42 -3.74
N LYS A 262 22.94 9.37 -3.32
CA LYS A 262 22.26 9.31 -2.01
C LYS A 262 21.24 8.17 -2.01
N CYS A 263 21.31 7.28 -1.02
CA CYS A 263 20.37 6.14 -0.86
C CYS A 263 18.93 6.52 -0.47
N TYR A 264 18.61 7.81 -0.42
CA TYR A 264 17.32 8.31 0.07
C TYR A 264 16.84 9.44 -0.85
N SER A 265 15.57 9.37 -1.21
CA SER A 265 14.92 10.31 -2.13
C SER A 265 14.07 11.33 -1.38
N ARG A 266 13.91 12.52 -1.97
CA ARG A 266 12.96 13.57 -1.57
C ARG A 266 11.71 13.63 -2.44
N ASP A 267 11.59 12.74 -3.42
CA ASP A 267 10.54 12.84 -4.44
C ASP A 267 9.18 12.68 -3.79
N LEU A 268 8.23 13.52 -4.25
CA LEU A 268 6.80 13.31 -4.04
C LEU A 268 6.19 12.89 -5.38
N MET A 269 5.97 11.59 -5.51
CA MET A 269 5.25 11.02 -6.63
C MET A 269 3.76 10.97 -6.30
N ALA A 270 2.93 11.11 -7.31
CA ALA A 270 1.49 11.03 -7.16
C ALA A 270 0.92 10.09 -8.22
N TYR A 271 -0.08 9.32 -7.83
CA TYR A 271 -0.78 8.41 -8.73
C TYR A 271 -2.28 8.72 -8.69
N ASP A 272 -2.85 8.93 -9.88
CA ASP A 272 -4.26 9.16 -10.07
C ASP A 272 -4.99 7.82 -10.18
N VAL A 273 -5.74 7.47 -9.13
CA VAL A 273 -6.40 6.17 -9.02
C VAL A 273 -7.46 5.96 -10.10
N LEU A 274 -8.17 7.02 -10.50
CA LEU A 274 -9.22 6.94 -11.51
C LEU A 274 -8.65 6.85 -12.93
N CYS A 275 -7.50 7.48 -13.19
CA CYS A 275 -6.92 7.56 -14.53
C CYS A 275 -5.83 6.52 -14.82
N ASP A 276 -5.41 5.80 -13.79
CA ASP A 276 -4.29 4.86 -13.85
C ASP A 276 -3.03 5.51 -14.44
N ASP A 277 -2.61 6.62 -13.81
CA ASP A 277 -1.56 7.47 -14.33
C ASP A 277 -0.69 8.08 -13.23
N TRP A 278 0.62 8.04 -13.44
CA TRP A 278 1.62 8.60 -12.53
C TRP A 278 2.01 10.02 -12.94
N PHE A 279 2.22 10.88 -11.96
CA PHE A 279 2.71 12.23 -12.18
C PHE A 279 3.62 12.67 -11.03
N SER A 280 4.50 13.62 -11.32
CA SER A 280 5.36 14.24 -10.30
C SER A 280 4.60 15.38 -9.66
N ALA A 281 4.50 15.39 -8.33
CA ALA A 281 3.94 16.52 -7.60
C ALA A 281 5.08 17.48 -7.23
N SER A 282 4.89 18.77 -7.53
CA SER A 282 5.90 19.79 -7.25
C SER A 282 5.91 20.17 -5.77
N LEU A 283 7.09 20.15 -5.15
CA LEU A 283 7.35 20.66 -3.80
C LEU A 283 7.94 22.07 -3.89
N SER A 284 7.16 23.03 -4.40
CA SER A 284 7.65 24.36 -4.75
C SER A 284 7.90 25.30 -3.56
N SER A 285 7.50 24.91 -2.33
CA SER A 285 7.47 25.82 -1.17
C SER A 285 8.27 25.37 0.06
N VAL A 286 9.11 24.32 -0.03
CA VAL A 286 9.74 23.76 1.18
C VAL A 286 11.23 24.10 1.27
N GLN A 287 11.63 24.77 2.35
CA GLN A 287 13.02 24.94 2.76
C GLN A 287 13.45 23.74 3.63
N GLY A 288 14.51 23.02 3.23
CA GLY A 288 15.13 21.95 4.04
C GLY A 288 15.52 20.68 3.28
N ASP A 289 16.33 19.82 3.91
CA ASP A 289 16.63 18.49 3.35
C ASP A 289 15.52 17.49 3.71
N LEU A 290 14.65 17.24 2.74
CA LEU A 290 13.49 16.36 2.89
C LEU A 290 13.80 14.90 2.62
N ALA A 291 14.95 14.59 2.02
CA ALA A 291 15.23 13.28 1.48
C ALA A 291 15.36 12.25 2.62
N ARG A 292 14.59 11.14 2.57
CA ARG A 292 14.51 10.15 3.66
C ARG A 292 13.88 8.83 3.23
N TYR A 293 14.16 7.75 3.96
CA TYR A 293 13.41 6.47 3.89
C TYR A 293 13.02 5.98 5.30
N GLY A 294 12.16 4.95 5.37
CA GLY A 294 11.74 4.33 6.63
C GLY A 294 10.95 5.26 7.56
N HIS A 295 10.37 6.31 6.97
CA HIS A 295 9.43 7.22 7.61
C HIS A 295 8.02 6.67 7.49
N THR A 296 7.07 7.38 8.09
CA THR A 296 5.66 7.02 8.06
C THR A 296 4.85 8.24 7.67
N SER A 297 3.68 8.03 7.08
CA SER A 297 2.79 9.11 6.69
C SER A 297 1.32 8.76 6.92
N VAL A 298 0.52 9.78 7.11
CA VAL A 298 -0.89 9.67 7.48
C VAL A 298 -1.64 10.90 6.99
N VAL A 299 -2.90 10.73 6.60
CA VAL A 299 -3.78 11.85 6.28
C VAL A 299 -4.71 12.13 7.45
N PHE A 300 -4.76 13.40 7.85
CA PHE A 300 -5.65 13.94 8.88
C PHE A 300 -6.16 15.30 8.41
N ASP A 301 -7.46 15.55 8.54
CA ASP A 301 -8.11 16.82 8.14
C ASP A 301 -7.72 17.31 6.73
N GLY A 302 -7.79 16.40 5.74
CA GLY A 302 -7.48 16.72 4.34
C GLY A 302 -6.01 17.05 4.05
N LYS A 303 -5.11 16.87 5.01
CA LYS A 303 -3.67 17.13 4.88
C LYS A 303 -2.87 15.87 5.09
N LEU A 304 -1.72 15.77 4.43
CA LEU A 304 -0.77 14.69 4.61
C LEU A 304 0.28 15.10 5.64
N TYR A 305 0.52 14.24 6.61
CA TYR A 305 1.56 14.39 7.62
C TYR A 305 2.59 13.28 7.45
N ILE A 306 3.87 13.64 7.44
CA ILE A 306 5.00 12.71 7.32
C ILE A 306 5.86 12.88 8.57
N TYR A 307 6.18 11.78 9.23
CA TYR A 307 6.95 11.82 10.47
C TYR A 307 8.21 10.94 10.42
N GLY A 308 9.31 11.54 10.87
CA GLY A 308 10.59 10.89 11.07
C GLY A 308 11.22 10.35 9.79
N GLY A 309 11.91 9.21 9.90
CA GLY A 309 12.68 8.61 8.81
C GLY A 309 14.17 8.62 9.08
N PHE A 310 14.94 8.27 8.05
CA PHE A 310 16.39 8.23 8.09
C PHE A 310 16.99 8.78 6.79
N ASN A 311 18.02 9.61 6.92
CA ASN A 311 18.79 10.20 5.82
C ASN A 311 20.31 10.16 6.09
N GLY A 312 20.76 9.24 6.94
CA GLY A 312 22.08 9.27 7.59
C GLY A 312 21.96 9.56 9.08
N HIS A 313 20.94 10.32 9.48
CA HIS A 313 20.53 10.51 10.87
C HIS A 313 19.05 10.14 11.06
N MET A 314 18.69 9.73 12.28
CA MET A 314 17.29 9.52 12.63
C MET A 314 16.58 10.86 12.72
N MET A 315 15.51 11.01 11.95
CA MET A 315 14.72 12.24 11.90
C MET A 315 13.55 12.17 12.89
N ASN A 316 13.16 13.32 13.44
CA ASN A 316 12.06 13.49 14.39
C ASN A 316 11.15 14.68 14.02
N ASP A 317 11.32 15.23 12.82
CA ASP A 317 10.49 16.28 12.27
C ASP A 317 9.12 15.75 11.82
N LEU A 318 8.14 16.64 11.84
CA LEU A 318 6.81 16.43 11.28
C LEU A 318 6.64 17.38 10.11
N ILE A 319 6.47 16.82 8.91
CA ILE A 319 6.24 17.58 7.68
C ILE A 319 4.75 17.52 7.37
N GLN A 320 4.16 18.68 7.08
CA GLN A 320 2.78 18.79 6.61
C GLN A 320 2.77 19.15 5.12
N TYR A 321 2.00 18.41 4.33
CA TYR A 321 1.65 18.72 2.96
C TYR A 321 0.16 19.06 2.89
N THR A 322 -0.15 20.23 2.33
CA THR A 322 -1.51 20.72 2.15
C THR A 322 -1.82 20.71 0.66
N PRO A 323 -2.81 19.94 0.20
CA PRO A 323 -3.21 19.97 -1.20
C PRO A 323 -3.85 21.32 -1.54
N GLY A 324 -3.82 21.69 -2.83
CA GLY A 324 -4.59 22.81 -3.35
C GLY A 324 -6.07 22.45 -3.54
N SER A 325 -6.85 23.40 -4.05
CA SER A 325 -8.28 23.23 -4.31
C SER A 325 -8.56 23.09 -5.80
N CYS A 326 -9.53 22.25 -6.18
CA CYS A 326 -10.01 22.14 -7.56
C CYS A 326 -10.74 23.41 -8.04
N ASN A 327 -11.39 24.12 -7.12
CA ASN A 327 -12.23 25.30 -7.42
C ASN A 327 -11.44 26.50 -7.99
N SER A 328 -10.11 26.51 -7.83
CA SER A 328 -9.25 27.56 -8.40
C SER A 328 -9.10 27.45 -9.91
N PHE A 329 -9.42 26.31 -10.52
CA PHE A 329 -9.27 26.11 -11.96
C PHE A 329 -10.56 26.46 -12.70
N LYS A 330 -10.44 27.32 -13.73
CA LYS A 330 -11.56 27.83 -14.55
C LYS A 330 -11.64 27.20 -15.94
N SER A 331 -10.70 26.33 -16.29
CA SER A 331 -10.70 25.62 -17.57
C SER A 331 -10.61 24.12 -17.36
N MET A 332 -11.25 23.37 -18.26
CA MET A 332 -11.22 21.91 -18.27
C MET A 332 -9.78 21.36 -18.30
N THR A 333 -8.93 21.91 -19.16
CA THR A 333 -7.54 21.46 -19.28
C THR A 333 -6.77 21.68 -17.99
N SER A 334 -6.87 22.86 -17.37
CA SER A 334 -6.18 23.14 -16.09
C SER A 334 -6.72 22.27 -14.95
N CYS A 335 -8.04 22.04 -14.89
CA CYS A 335 -8.67 21.16 -13.90
C CYS A 335 -8.09 19.73 -13.94
N LEU A 336 -7.89 19.17 -15.14
CA LEU A 336 -7.46 17.78 -15.32
C LEU A 336 -5.94 17.57 -15.29
N SER A 337 -5.15 18.61 -15.59
CA SER A 337 -3.69 18.53 -15.76
C SER A 337 -2.87 19.03 -14.58
N VAL A 338 -3.34 20.06 -13.86
CA VAL A 338 -2.53 20.71 -12.80
C VAL A 338 -2.47 19.87 -11.52
N ARG A 339 -3.48 19.01 -11.29
CA ARG A 339 -3.55 17.99 -10.22
C ARG A 339 -2.97 18.48 -8.87
N PRO A 340 -3.73 19.28 -8.10
CA PRO A 340 -3.24 20.00 -6.92
C PRO A 340 -2.97 19.11 -5.67
N GLY A 341 -2.73 17.81 -5.84
CA GLY A 341 -2.62 16.84 -4.73
C GLY A 341 -3.94 16.21 -4.30
N ILE A 342 -5.04 16.59 -4.95
CA ILE A 342 -6.36 15.95 -4.88
C ILE A 342 -6.89 15.74 -6.30
N LYS A 343 -7.81 14.77 -6.44
CA LYS A 343 -8.42 14.43 -7.71
C LYS A 343 -9.52 15.43 -8.04
N CYS A 344 -9.33 16.13 -9.16
CA CYS A 344 -10.31 17.04 -9.72
C CYS A 344 -11.08 16.40 -10.87
N ILE A 345 -12.36 16.76 -10.98
CA ILE A 345 -13.30 16.29 -12.00
C ILE A 345 -13.97 17.52 -12.59
N TRP A 346 -14.06 17.56 -13.92
CA TRP A 346 -14.71 18.65 -14.64
C TRP A 346 -16.16 18.28 -14.96
N ASP A 347 -17.09 19.09 -14.47
CA ASP A 347 -18.51 19.00 -14.78
C ASP A 347 -18.79 19.75 -16.08
N ILE A 348 -19.23 19.03 -17.13
CA ILE A 348 -19.46 19.61 -18.45
C ILE A 348 -20.66 20.57 -18.42
N PRO A 349 -21.86 20.17 -17.92
CA PRO A 349 -23.00 21.07 -17.81
C PRO A 349 -22.76 22.39 -17.07
N SER A 350 -22.04 22.35 -15.94
CA SER A 350 -21.85 23.56 -15.10
C SER A 350 -20.57 24.33 -15.41
N GLU A 351 -19.64 23.74 -16.18
CA GLU A 351 -18.31 24.29 -16.44
C GLU A 351 -17.51 24.60 -15.16
N VAL A 352 -17.70 23.79 -14.12
CA VAL A 352 -17.01 23.92 -12.83
C VAL A 352 -16.11 22.71 -12.57
N CYS A 353 -14.94 22.99 -11.99
CA CYS A 353 -14.00 21.98 -11.53
C CYS A 353 -14.26 21.66 -10.05
N TYR A 354 -14.69 20.44 -9.76
CA TYR A 354 -14.98 19.97 -8.41
C TYR A 354 -13.94 18.94 -7.96
N ASP A 355 -13.85 18.74 -6.64
CA ASP A 355 -13.09 17.63 -6.08
C ASP A 355 -13.87 16.30 -6.20
N ILE A 356 -13.17 15.18 -6.01
CA ILE A 356 -13.77 13.85 -6.05
C ILE A 356 -14.81 13.61 -4.95
N HIS A 357 -14.76 14.36 -3.83
CA HIS A 357 -15.66 14.15 -2.69
C HIS A 357 -17.09 14.64 -2.98
N GLY A 358 -17.27 15.47 -4.02
CA GLY A 358 -18.58 15.91 -4.49
C GLY A 358 -19.40 14.85 -5.26
N TYR A 359 -18.88 13.65 -5.52
CA TYR A 359 -19.51 12.69 -6.46
C TYR A 359 -19.68 11.27 -5.91
N ASP A 360 -20.72 10.58 -6.38
CA ASP A 360 -20.85 9.14 -6.21
C ASP A 360 -19.85 8.42 -7.14
N TYR A 361 -18.94 7.66 -6.54
CA TYR A 361 -17.93 6.87 -7.24
C TYR A 361 -18.52 5.95 -8.32
N LYS A 362 -19.72 5.40 -8.11
CA LYS A 362 -20.37 4.52 -9.11
C LYS A 362 -20.64 5.25 -10.41
N LEU A 363 -21.11 6.50 -10.34
CA LEU A 363 -21.36 7.36 -11.51
C LEU A 363 -20.07 7.73 -12.24
N LEU A 364 -18.96 7.89 -11.51
CA LEU A 364 -17.65 8.16 -12.11
C LEU A 364 -17.06 6.97 -12.87
N THR A 365 -17.51 5.76 -12.53
CA THR A 365 -17.06 4.51 -13.16
C THR A 365 -18.01 3.94 -14.21
N SER A 366 -19.25 4.42 -14.30
CA SER A 366 -20.21 3.99 -15.33
C SER A 366 -19.90 4.58 -16.71
N ASP A 367 -20.20 3.81 -17.77
CA ASP A 367 -20.03 4.24 -19.16
C ASP A 367 -20.92 5.42 -19.57
N GLU A 368 -21.93 5.79 -18.77
CA GLU A 368 -22.75 7.02 -18.91
C GLU A 368 -21.98 8.33 -18.58
N SER A 369 -20.64 8.28 -18.64
CA SER A 369 -19.69 9.35 -18.32
C SER A 369 -19.72 10.59 -19.23
N SER A 370 -20.80 10.81 -19.99
CA SER A 370 -20.91 11.94 -20.92
C SER A 370 -21.01 13.30 -20.22
N GLN A 371 -21.39 13.33 -18.94
CA GLN A 371 -21.56 14.58 -18.17
C GLN A 371 -20.28 15.04 -17.47
N TYR A 372 -19.28 14.17 -17.30
CA TYR A 372 -18.07 14.47 -16.54
C TYR A 372 -16.80 14.10 -17.29
N LYS A 373 -15.81 14.98 -17.29
CA LYS A 373 -14.44 14.62 -17.70
C LYS A 373 -13.61 14.34 -16.44
N LYS A 374 -13.13 13.09 -16.35
CA LYS A 374 -12.33 12.60 -15.23
C LYS A 374 -10.84 12.55 -15.52
N CYS A 375 -10.43 12.32 -16.77
CA CYS A 375 -9.04 12.13 -17.14
C CYS A 375 -8.67 13.04 -18.31
N PRO A 376 -7.43 13.55 -18.34
CA PRO A 376 -6.94 14.23 -19.54
C PRO A 376 -6.91 13.26 -20.72
N GLU A 377 -7.01 13.80 -21.93
CA GLU A 377 -6.87 13.00 -23.14
C GLU A 377 -5.47 12.37 -23.17
N ARG A 378 -5.43 11.04 -23.38
CA ARG A 378 -4.17 10.31 -23.42
C ARG A 378 -3.44 10.62 -24.74
N PRO A 379 -2.15 10.96 -24.71
CA PRO A 379 -1.38 11.15 -25.92
C PRO A 379 -1.25 9.85 -26.71
N ARG A 380 -1.08 9.93 -28.03
CA ARG A 380 -0.87 8.74 -28.90
C ARG A 380 0.31 7.87 -28.45
N SER A 381 1.34 8.47 -27.83
CA SER A 381 2.48 7.74 -27.27
C SER A 381 2.08 6.76 -26.15
N ALA A 382 1.03 7.06 -25.39
CA ALA A 382 0.55 6.17 -24.32
C ALA A 382 -0.01 4.85 -24.88
N VAL A 383 -0.63 4.88 -26.07
CA VAL A 383 -1.13 3.67 -26.74
C VAL A 383 0.03 2.76 -27.12
N PHE A 384 1.13 3.33 -27.64
CA PHE A 384 2.33 2.56 -27.96
C PHE A 384 2.93 1.90 -26.71
N THR A 385 3.03 2.64 -25.60
CA THR A 385 3.48 2.08 -24.31
C THR A 385 2.57 0.95 -23.82
N GLN A 386 1.25 1.08 -23.94
CA GLN A 386 0.30 0.03 -23.55
C GLN A 386 0.45 -1.23 -24.41
N THR A 387 0.62 -1.08 -25.73
CA THR A 387 0.88 -2.22 -26.61
C THR A 387 2.14 -2.96 -26.20
N GLN A 388 3.23 -2.24 -25.92
CA GLN A 388 4.49 -2.84 -25.45
C GLN A 388 4.31 -3.56 -24.10
N LEU A 389 3.55 -2.96 -23.17
CA LEU A 389 3.26 -3.58 -21.88
C LEU A 389 2.47 -4.87 -22.04
N CYS A 390 1.41 -4.89 -22.85
CA CYS A 390 0.66 -6.12 -23.15
C CYS A 390 1.59 -7.19 -23.74
N SER A 391 2.40 -6.85 -24.75
CA SER A 391 3.31 -7.79 -25.40
C SER A 391 4.41 -8.35 -24.49
N SER A 392 4.70 -7.69 -23.36
CA SER A 392 5.66 -8.20 -22.36
C SER A 392 5.09 -9.35 -21.51
N LEU A 393 3.77 -9.56 -21.51
CA LEU A 393 3.09 -10.57 -20.72
C LEU A 393 3.05 -11.91 -21.47
N GLN A 394 3.59 -12.95 -20.82
CA GLN A 394 3.82 -14.25 -21.45
C GLN A 394 2.74 -15.28 -21.15
N ASP A 395 1.78 -14.95 -20.29
CA ASP A 395 0.73 -15.86 -19.89
C ASP A 395 -0.66 -15.20 -19.89
N CYS A 396 -1.67 -16.02 -20.18
CA CYS A 396 -3.06 -15.60 -20.33
C CYS A 396 -3.61 -14.94 -19.06
N VAL A 397 -3.25 -15.44 -17.88
CA VAL A 397 -3.77 -14.94 -16.60
C VAL A 397 -3.21 -13.55 -16.32
N SER A 398 -1.90 -13.36 -16.47
CA SER A 398 -1.25 -12.05 -16.37
C SER A 398 -1.83 -11.07 -17.37
N CYS A 399 -2.01 -11.48 -18.62
CA CYS A 399 -2.56 -10.65 -19.70
C CYS A 399 -3.96 -10.11 -19.37
N ALA A 400 -4.86 -11.01 -18.97
CA ALA A 400 -6.24 -10.66 -18.65
C ALA A 400 -6.40 -9.90 -17.32
N SER A 401 -5.37 -9.86 -16.48
CA SER A 401 -5.40 -9.26 -15.15
C SER A 401 -4.68 -7.91 -15.09
N THR A 402 -4.86 -7.08 -16.12
CA THR A 402 -4.26 -5.74 -16.25
C THR A 402 -5.31 -4.64 -16.29
N SER A 403 -4.92 -3.40 -16.00
CA SER A 403 -5.78 -2.22 -16.16
C SER A 403 -5.78 -1.61 -17.57
N PHE A 404 -4.82 -1.96 -18.42
CA PHE A 404 -4.60 -1.35 -19.74
C PHE A 404 -5.25 -2.13 -20.91
N ASN A 405 -6.37 -2.83 -20.64
CA ASN A 405 -7.23 -3.49 -21.63
C ASN A 405 -6.50 -4.45 -22.58
N CYS A 406 -5.62 -5.30 -22.04
CA CYS A 406 -4.99 -6.36 -22.82
C CYS A 406 -5.95 -7.55 -23.05
N GLY A 407 -5.81 -8.22 -24.19
CA GLY A 407 -6.48 -9.46 -24.55
C GLY A 407 -5.47 -10.55 -24.90
N TRP A 408 -5.77 -11.80 -24.51
CA TRP A 408 -4.96 -12.96 -24.86
C TRP A 408 -5.49 -13.61 -26.13
N CYS A 409 -4.60 -13.91 -27.07
CA CYS A 409 -4.92 -14.58 -28.33
C CYS A 409 -4.44 -16.04 -28.25
N PRO A 410 -5.35 -17.03 -28.15
CA PRO A 410 -4.98 -18.43 -27.99
C PRO A 410 -4.23 -19.01 -29.19
N GLU A 411 -4.51 -18.53 -30.40
CA GLU A 411 -3.92 -19.04 -31.65
C GLU A 411 -2.43 -18.68 -31.79
N SER A 412 -2.06 -17.46 -31.40
CA SER A 412 -0.68 -16.96 -31.46
C SER A 412 0.07 -17.09 -30.13
N ASN A 413 -0.62 -17.48 -29.05
CA ASN A 413 -0.09 -17.54 -27.69
C ASN A 413 0.57 -16.21 -27.26
N GLN A 414 -0.08 -15.10 -27.61
CA GLN A 414 0.41 -13.73 -27.39
C GLN A 414 -0.62 -12.86 -26.68
N CYS A 415 -0.11 -11.92 -25.89
CA CYS A 415 -0.89 -10.86 -25.25
C CYS A 415 -0.80 -9.56 -26.07
N ILE A 416 -1.94 -8.98 -26.41
CA ILE A 416 -2.02 -7.78 -27.25
C ILE A 416 -3.05 -6.79 -26.70
N LEU A 417 -3.06 -5.57 -27.22
CA LEU A 417 -4.01 -4.53 -26.83
C LEU A 417 -5.37 -4.77 -27.52
N ALA A 418 -6.46 -4.82 -26.76
CA ALA A 418 -7.80 -5.21 -27.26
C ALA A 418 -8.55 -4.13 -28.06
N VAL A 419 -7.88 -3.04 -28.46
CA VAL A 419 -8.51 -1.85 -29.08
C VAL A 419 -8.51 -1.92 -30.62
N SER A 420 -7.95 -2.97 -31.22
CA SER A 420 -8.00 -3.12 -32.69
C SER A 420 -9.31 -3.78 -33.13
N ALA A 421 -10.10 -3.03 -33.91
CA ALA A 421 -11.45 -3.39 -34.34
C ALA A 421 -11.55 -4.67 -35.20
N ASP A 422 -10.41 -5.23 -35.63
CA ASP A 422 -10.35 -6.47 -36.41
C ASP A 422 -10.16 -7.74 -35.54
N GLN A 423 -10.05 -7.62 -34.21
CA GLN A 423 -9.61 -8.71 -33.33
C GLN A 423 -10.64 -9.23 -32.32
N GLU A 424 -11.85 -8.68 -32.27
CA GLU A 424 -12.95 -9.20 -31.43
C GLU A 424 -13.27 -10.67 -31.73
N THR A 425 -12.94 -11.16 -32.94
CA THR A 425 -13.20 -12.55 -33.36
C THR A 425 -12.16 -13.56 -32.87
N TYR A 426 -10.93 -13.14 -32.51
CA TYR A 426 -9.81 -14.07 -32.25
C TYR A 426 -9.23 -14.00 -30.83
N CYS A 427 -9.32 -12.86 -30.15
CA CYS A 427 -8.72 -12.68 -28.84
C CYS A 427 -9.83 -12.52 -27.79
N LYS A 428 -9.98 -13.52 -26.91
CA LYS A 428 -11.04 -13.50 -25.89
C LYS A 428 -10.66 -12.54 -24.77
N VAL A 429 -11.26 -11.35 -24.74
CA VAL A 429 -11.32 -10.50 -23.54
C VAL A 429 -12.23 -11.21 -22.54
N ARG A 430 -11.64 -11.99 -21.63
CA ARG A 430 -12.40 -12.78 -20.67
C ARG A 430 -12.85 -11.92 -19.49
N SER A 431 -13.98 -11.21 -19.63
CA SER A 431 -14.76 -10.71 -18.50
C SER A 431 -15.72 -11.82 -18.00
N TRP A 432 -15.22 -12.83 -17.29
CA TRP A 432 -16.11 -13.82 -16.69
C TRP A 432 -16.74 -13.26 -15.41
N VAL A 433 -17.93 -12.69 -15.54
CA VAL A 433 -18.93 -12.76 -14.47
C VAL A 433 -19.36 -14.22 -14.41
N TRP A 434 -18.97 -14.92 -13.34
CA TRP A 434 -19.49 -16.26 -13.08
C TRP A 434 -20.99 -16.17 -12.80
N SER A 435 -21.82 -16.56 -13.77
CA SER A 435 -23.21 -16.93 -13.53
C SER A 435 -23.25 -18.43 -13.22
N PRO A 436 -23.81 -18.86 -12.07
CA PRO A 436 -24.02 -20.28 -11.82
C PRO A 436 -25.27 -20.76 -12.55
N SER A 437 -25.11 -21.75 -13.42
CA SER A 437 -26.20 -22.54 -14.03
C SER A 437 -25.61 -23.88 -14.45
N GLY A 438 -26.13 -25.04 -14.08
CA GLY A 438 -27.24 -25.43 -13.21
C GLY A 438 -27.12 -26.92 -12.94
#